data_AF-A0A938HP71-F1
#
_entry.id   AF-A0A938HP71-F1
#
_cell.length_a   1.000
_cell.length_b   1.000
_cell.length_c   1.000
_cell.angle_alpha   90.00
_cell.angle_beta   90.00
_cell.angle_gamma   90.00
#
_symmetry.space_group_name_H-M   'P 1'
#
loop_
_entity.id
_entity.type
_entity.pdbx_description
1 polymer ?
#
loop_
_entity_poly.entity_id
_entity_poly.type
_entity_poly.pdbx_seq_one_letter_code
_entity_poly.pdbx_strand_id
1 'polypeptide(L)'
;EAVHADLLLHVVDVSTEHVQADLEAVGRVLAEIGCHEKPQLIALNKVDRVQDPAHLDLVQRMCPGAVAVSARTGAGLDRLAETVVERLVGPESQVEVRAAAGDGRLLAWIDRHATVLRRRFEDGDVVQTIRVPERLLAEMPRVAERAYAVTPSV
;
A
#
# COMPACT_ATOMS: atom_id res chain seq x y z
N GLU A 1 11.63 -5.42 11.85
CA GLU A 1 10.73 -6.60 11.96
C GLU A 1 9.28 -6.14 12.01
N ALA A 2 8.30 -7.03 11.82
CA ALA A 2 6.88 -6.79 11.47
C ALA A 2 6.22 -5.52 12.07
N VAL A 3 6.57 -5.15 13.30
CA VAL A 3 6.13 -3.93 14.00
C VAL A 3 6.43 -2.63 13.22
N HIS A 4 7.50 -2.57 12.43
CA HIS A 4 7.88 -1.39 11.65
C HIS A 4 7.48 -1.45 10.16
N ALA A 5 6.76 -2.50 9.74
CA ALA A 5 6.36 -2.64 8.34
C ALA A 5 5.13 -1.79 8.01
N ASP A 6 5.11 -1.19 6.82
CA ASP A 6 3.93 -0.51 6.25
C ASP A 6 2.90 -1.51 5.69
N LEU A 7 3.37 -2.70 5.27
CA LEU A 7 2.56 -3.80 4.76
C LEU A 7 3.16 -5.13 5.21
N LEU A 8 2.31 -6.03 5.69
CA LEU A 8 2.69 -7.41 5.98
C LEU A 8 2.32 -8.31 4.79
N LEU A 9 3.30 -9.02 4.25
CA LEU A 9 3.08 -10.05 3.25
C LEU A 9 2.98 -11.42 3.95
N HIS A 10 1.78 -11.96 4.02
CA HIS A 10 1.54 -13.28 4.61
C HIS A 10 1.52 -14.35 3.52
N VAL A 11 2.59 -15.12 3.42
CA VAL A 11 2.71 -16.20 2.44
C VAL A 11 2.13 -17.50 3.03
N VAL A 12 1.19 -18.11 2.34
CA VAL A 12 0.46 -19.30 2.79
C VAL A 12 0.63 -20.42 1.77
N ASP A 13 0.97 -21.63 2.21
CA ASP A 13 1.07 -22.79 1.34
C ASP A 13 -0.31 -23.41 1.09
N VAL A 14 -0.84 -23.23 -0.12
CA VAL A 14 -2.17 -23.76 -0.49
C VAL A 14 -2.15 -25.17 -1.08
N SER A 15 -0.99 -25.84 -1.07
CA SER A 15 -0.90 -27.23 -1.52
C SER A 15 -1.27 -28.24 -0.42
N THR A 16 -1.68 -27.77 0.76
CA THR A 16 -2.01 -28.58 1.93
C THR A 16 -3.48 -28.44 2.30
N GLU A 17 -4.05 -29.38 3.03
CA GLU A 17 -5.43 -29.27 3.54
C GLU A 17 -5.52 -28.39 4.81
N HIS A 18 -4.38 -27.97 5.38
CA HIS A 18 -4.29 -27.27 6.65
C HIS A 18 -4.25 -25.75 6.54
N VAL A 19 -4.55 -25.20 5.34
CA VAL A 19 -4.53 -23.75 5.06
C VAL A 19 -5.25 -22.93 6.12
N GLN A 20 -6.41 -23.38 6.57
CA GLN A 20 -7.19 -22.67 7.58
C GLN A 20 -6.45 -22.60 8.92
N ALA A 21 -5.85 -23.70 9.36
CA ALA A 21 -5.11 -23.74 10.62
C ALA A 21 -3.86 -22.87 10.56
N ASP A 22 -3.18 -22.81 9.41
CA ASP A 22 -2.02 -21.96 9.19
C ASP A 22 -2.40 -20.46 9.24
N LEU A 23 -3.49 -20.08 8.59
CA LEU A 23 -4.04 -18.72 8.63
C LEU A 23 -4.39 -18.30 10.07
N GLU A 24 -5.08 -19.15 10.82
CA GLU A 24 -5.44 -18.90 12.22
C GLU A 24 -4.21 -18.82 13.14
N ALA A 25 -3.22 -19.68 12.92
CA ALA A 25 -1.98 -19.69 13.68
C ALA A 25 -1.20 -18.38 13.51
N VAL A 26 -1.00 -17.92 12.26
CA VAL A 26 -0.30 -16.66 12.00
C VAL A 26 -1.12 -15.47 12.49
N GLY A 27 -2.45 -15.48 12.31
CA GLY A 27 -3.33 -14.45 12.85
C GLY A 27 -3.17 -14.25 14.36
N ARG A 28 -3.07 -15.35 15.13
CA ARG A 28 -2.81 -15.29 16.58
C ARG A 28 -1.46 -14.66 16.91
N VAL A 29 -0.40 -15.09 16.23
CA VAL A 29 0.95 -14.52 16.44
C VAL A 29 0.96 -13.02 16.12
N LEU A 30 0.34 -12.59 15.03
CA LEU A 30 0.25 -11.17 14.65
C LEU A 30 -0.54 -10.36 15.68
N ALA A 31 -1.56 -10.93 16.31
CA ALA A 31 -2.29 -10.29 17.40
C ALA A 31 -1.42 -10.13 18.66
N GLU A 32 -0.69 -11.19 19.04
CA GLU A 32 0.20 -11.20 20.22
C GLU A 32 1.30 -10.13 20.14
N ILE A 33 1.84 -9.89 18.94
CA ILE A 33 2.88 -8.88 18.71
C ILE A 33 2.32 -7.49 18.35
N GLY A 34 1.00 -7.27 18.45
CA GLY A 34 0.36 -5.98 18.17
C GLY A 34 0.40 -5.55 16.70
N CYS A 35 0.56 -6.48 15.77
CA CYS A 35 0.65 -6.22 14.33
C CYS A 35 -0.65 -6.50 13.56
N HIS A 36 -1.72 -6.93 14.23
CA HIS A 36 -2.98 -7.32 13.61
C HIS A 36 -3.70 -6.16 12.89
N GLU A 37 -3.50 -4.90 13.32
CA GLU A 37 -4.10 -3.71 12.69
C GLU A 37 -3.35 -3.25 11.43
N LYS A 38 -2.15 -3.79 11.17
CA LYS A 38 -1.36 -3.40 9.99
C LYS A 38 -2.03 -3.92 8.72
N PRO A 39 -1.90 -3.18 7.60
CA PRO A 39 -2.29 -3.69 6.30
C PRO A 39 -1.63 -5.05 6.03
N GLN A 40 -2.41 -6.02 5.57
CA GLN A 40 -1.93 -7.35 5.20
C GLN A 40 -2.31 -7.68 3.76
N LEU A 41 -1.38 -8.32 3.05
CA LEU A 41 -1.61 -8.96 1.78
C LEU A 41 -1.28 -10.45 1.91
N ILE A 42 -2.25 -11.31 1.59
CA ILE A 42 -2.05 -12.76 1.61
C ILE A 42 -1.60 -13.21 0.23
N ALA A 43 -0.49 -13.94 0.17
CA ALA A 43 0.00 -14.62 -1.02
C ALA A 43 -0.24 -16.13 -0.89
N LEU A 44 -1.18 -16.66 -1.66
CA LEU A 44 -1.51 -18.09 -1.71
C LEU A 44 -0.48 -18.79 -2.60
N ASN A 45 0.59 -19.29 -1.99
CA ASN A 45 1.75 -19.84 -2.65
C ASN A 45 1.62 -21.34 -2.91
N LYS A 46 2.42 -21.83 -3.88
CA LYS A 46 2.48 -23.22 -4.35
C LYS A 46 1.24 -23.67 -5.13
N VAL A 47 0.59 -22.77 -5.86
CA VAL A 47 -0.55 -23.12 -6.73
C VAL A 47 -0.19 -24.16 -7.82
N ASP A 48 1.10 -24.28 -8.18
CA ASP A 48 1.60 -25.32 -9.09
C ASP A 48 1.47 -26.75 -8.53
N ARG A 49 1.23 -26.89 -7.22
CA ARG A 49 1.07 -28.17 -6.54
C ARG A 49 -0.37 -28.48 -6.18
N VAL A 50 -1.31 -27.57 -6.46
CA VAL A 50 -2.73 -27.79 -6.17
C VAL A 50 -3.31 -28.72 -7.24
N GLN A 51 -3.78 -29.88 -6.81
CA GLN A 51 -4.36 -30.88 -7.72
C GLN A 51 -5.86 -30.67 -7.94
N ASP A 52 -6.57 -30.14 -6.94
CA ASP A 52 -8.00 -29.85 -7.00
C ASP A 52 -8.25 -28.34 -7.15
N PRO A 53 -8.74 -27.86 -8.31
CA PRO A 53 -9.10 -26.46 -8.49
C PRO A 53 -10.17 -25.97 -7.51
N ALA A 54 -11.08 -26.84 -7.06
CA ALA A 54 -12.13 -26.46 -6.12
C ALA A 54 -11.56 -26.10 -4.74
N HIS A 55 -10.43 -26.72 -4.35
CA HIS A 55 -9.69 -26.35 -3.15
C HIS A 55 -9.13 -24.93 -3.24
N LEU A 56 -8.47 -24.58 -4.36
CA LEU A 56 -7.93 -23.22 -4.55
C LEU A 56 -9.06 -22.18 -4.53
N ASP A 57 -10.16 -22.46 -5.21
CA ASP A 57 -11.34 -21.58 -5.23
C ASP A 57 -11.93 -21.39 -3.82
N LEU A 58 -11.98 -22.44 -3.01
CA LEU A 58 -12.45 -22.37 -1.62
C LEU A 58 -11.52 -21.47 -0.79
N VAL A 59 -10.21 -21.67 -0.88
CA VAL A 59 -9.22 -20.86 -0.14
C VAL A 59 -9.29 -19.40 -0.57
N GLN A 60 -9.42 -19.11 -1.87
CA GLN A 60 -9.57 -17.74 -2.37
C GLN A 60 -10.83 -17.06 -1.84
N ARG A 61 -11.94 -17.80 -1.66
CA ARG A 61 -13.16 -17.28 -1.02
C ARG A 61 -12.95 -17.00 0.46
N MET A 62 -12.14 -17.79 1.16
CA MET A 62 -11.78 -17.58 2.56
C MET A 62 -10.84 -16.39 2.77
N CYS A 63 -10.05 -16.04 1.75
CA CYS A 63 -9.08 -14.93 1.80
C CYS A 63 -9.38 -13.88 0.70
N PRO A 64 -10.41 -13.03 0.87
CA PRO A 64 -10.72 -11.97 -0.09
C PRO A 64 -9.52 -11.05 -0.35
N GLY A 65 -9.22 -10.82 -1.63
CA GLY A 65 -8.09 -9.97 -2.04
C GLY A 65 -6.71 -10.63 -1.92
N ALA A 66 -6.64 -11.94 -1.62
CA ALA A 66 -5.39 -12.68 -1.69
C ALA A 66 -4.94 -12.89 -3.14
N VAL A 67 -3.62 -13.00 -3.35
CA VAL A 67 -3.03 -13.23 -4.67
C VAL A 67 -2.51 -14.66 -4.75
N ALA A 68 -3.01 -15.42 -5.72
CA ALA A 68 -2.55 -16.76 -6.03
C ALA A 68 -1.21 -16.71 -6.77
N VAL A 69 -0.20 -17.40 -6.24
CA VAL A 69 1.16 -17.39 -6.78
C VAL A 69 1.82 -18.78 -6.76
N SER A 70 2.78 -18.98 -7.65
CA SER A 70 3.81 -20.00 -7.48
C SER A 70 5.15 -19.31 -7.48
N ALA A 71 5.77 -19.23 -6.30
CA ALA A 71 7.15 -18.73 -6.19
C ALA A 71 8.14 -19.60 -6.98
N ARG A 72 7.79 -20.86 -7.27
CA ARG A 72 8.64 -21.79 -8.04
C ARG A 72 8.60 -21.50 -9.53
N THR A 73 7.41 -21.31 -10.11
CA THR A 73 7.25 -21.12 -11.56
C THR A 73 7.23 -19.65 -11.97
N GLY A 74 7.06 -18.74 -11.00
CA GLY A 74 6.87 -17.32 -11.23
C GLY A 74 5.42 -16.92 -11.50
N ALA A 75 4.49 -17.89 -11.59
CA ALA A 75 3.08 -17.59 -11.84
C ALA A 75 2.52 -16.65 -10.77
N GLY A 76 1.85 -15.57 -11.20
CA GLY A 76 1.18 -14.62 -10.32
C GLY A 76 2.09 -13.63 -9.58
N LEU A 77 3.42 -13.70 -9.73
CA LEU A 77 4.34 -12.78 -9.04
C LEU A 77 4.21 -11.33 -9.52
N ASP A 78 3.95 -11.10 -10.81
CA ASP A 78 3.74 -9.75 -11.35
C ASP A 78 2.51 -9.10 -10.71
N ARG A 79 1.39 -9.83 -10.68
CA ARG A 79 0.16 -9.39 -10.00
C ARG A 79 0.38 -9.16 -8.51
N LEU A 80 1.19 -10.00 -7.86
CA LEU A 80 1.55 -9.81 -6.45
C LEU A 80 2.32 -8.51 -6.26
N ALA A 81 3.30 -8.22 -7.12
CA ALA A 81 4.07 -6.98 -7.07
C ALA A 81 3.18 -5.74 -7.29
N GLU A 82 2.30 -5.78 -8.29
CA GLU A 82 1.31 -4.72 -8.53
C GLU A 82 0.43 -4.49 -7.30
N THR A 83 -0.12 -5.56 -6.72
CA THR A 83 -1.00 -5.47 -5.55
C THR A 83 -0.25 -4.94 -4.32
N VAL A 84 1.03 -5.29 -4.15
CA VAL A 84 1.89 -4.73 -3.09
C VAL A 84 2.04 -3.22 -3.28
N VAL A 85 2.31 -2.75 -4.50
CA VAL A 85 2.43 -1.33 -4.80
C VAL A 85 1.13 -0.60 -4.49
N GLU A 86 -0.01 -1.10 -4.96
CA GLU A 86 -1.34 -0.52 -4.67
C GLU A 86 -1.59 -0.39 -3.17
N ARG A 87 -1.28 -1.43 -2.39
CA ARG A 87 -1.47 -1.43 -0.93
C ARG A 87 -0.52 -0.50 -0.18
N LEU A 88 0.71 -0.30 -0.69
CA LEU A 88 1.71 0.60 -0.09
C LEU A 88 1.44 2.08 -0.41
N VAL A 89 0.90 2.37 -1.59
CA VAL A 89 0.47 3.72 -1.98
C VAL A 89 -0.77 4.11 -1.18
N GLY A 90 -1.73 3.20 -1.03
CA GLY A 90 -2.98 3.48 -0.29
C GLY A 90 -3.83 4.55 -0.97
N PRO A 91 -4.83 5.13 -0.28
CA PRO A 91 -5.61 6.22 -0.83
C PRO A 91 -4.72 7.45 -1.07
N GLU A 92 -4.89 8.07 -2.23
CA GLU A 92 -4.21 9.31 -2.58
C GLU A 92 -5.16 10.49 -2.47
N SER A 93 -4.67 11.59 -1.92
CA SER A 93 -5.37 12.86 -1.87
C SER A 93 -4.75 13.83 -2.87
N GLN A 94 -5.60 14.65 -3.50
CA GLN A 94 -5.18 15.78 -4.32
C GLN A 94 -5.22 17.06 -3.48
N VAL A 95 -4.09 17.74 -3.34
CA VAL A 95 -4.02 18.96 -2.52
C VAL A 95 -3.34 20.09 -3.29
N GLU A 96 -3.74 21.33 -3.01
CA GLU A 96 -3.01 22.50 -3.51
C GLU A 96 -2.09 23.02 -2.41
N VAL A 97 -0.80 23.12 -2.74
CA VAL A 97 0.25 23.58 -1.84
C VAL A 97 0.84 24.87 -2.40
N ARG A 98 0.85 25.92 -1.60
CA ARG A 98 1.57 27.17 -1.89
C ARG A 98 2.84 27.20 -1.05
N ALA A 99 4.00 27.21 -1.71
CA ALA A 99 5.31 27.23 -1.08
C ALA A 99 6.08 28.46 -1.53
N ALA A 100 6.76 29.16 -0.62
CA ALA A 100 7.68 30.21 -1.01
C ALA A 100 8.78 29.63 -1.91
N ALA A 101 9.26 30.38 -2.91
CA ALA A 101 10.32 29.90 -3.80
C ALA A 101 11.61 29.50 -3.06
N GLY A 102 11.84 30.07 -1.86
CA GLY A 102 12.96 29.72 -0.99
C GLY A 102 12.75 28.50 -0.08
N ASP A 103 11.55 27.92 -0.04
CA ASP A 103 11.25 26.74 0.80
C ASP A 103 11.68 25.44 0.12
N GLY A 104 13.01 25.29 -0.02
CA GLY A 104 13.62 24.10 -0.63
C GLY A 104 13.28 22.80 0.09
N ARG A 105 12.94 22.85 1.39
CA ARG A 105 12.57 21.67 2.17
C ARG A 105 11.22 21.13 1.74
N LEU A 106 10.20 21.99 1.65
CA LEU A 106 8.87 21.59 1.19
C LEU A 106 8.89 21.15 -0.28
N LEU A 107 9.59 21.90 -1.14
CA LEU A 107 9.71 21.58 -2.56
C LEU A 107 10.40 20.22 -2.80
N ALA A 108 11.50 19.94 -2.08
CA ALA A 108 12.18 18.64 -2.18
C ALA A 108 11.35 17.48 -1.61
N TRP A 109 10.54 17.74 -0.58
CA TRP A 109 9.62 16.74 -0.04
C TRP A 109 8.54 16.39 -1.06
N ILE A 110 7.93 17.39 -1.69
CA ILE A 110 6.91 17.20 -2.75
C ILE A 110 7.50 16.37 -3.89
N ASP A 111 8.70 16.72 -4.37
CA ASP A 111 9.37 16.02 -5.47
C ASP A 111 9.64 14.53 -5.14
N ARG A 112 9.92 14.23 -3.87
CA ARG A 112 10.22 12.87 -3.41
C ARG A 112 8.98 12.01 -3.15
N HIS A 113 7.90 12.63 -2.68
CA HIS A 113 6.79 11.90 -2.05
C HIS A 113 5.44 12.09 -2.77
N ALA A 114 5.35 13.01 -3.72
CA ALA A 114 4.10 13.35 -4.39
C ALA A 114 4.28 13.46 -5.91
N THR A 115 3.20 13.19 -6.64
CA THR A 115 3.13 13.46 -8.08
C THR A 115 2.63 14.89 -8.30
N VAL A 116 3.42 15.73 -8.97
CA VAL A 116 3.01 17.10 -9.31
C VAL A 116 2.09 17.07 -10.54
N LEU A 117 0.83 17.47 -10.37
CA LEU A 117 -0.17 17.54 -11.44
C LEU A 117 -0.14 18.90 -12.17
N ARG A 118 0.11 19.97 -11.43
CA ARG A 118 0.19 21.34 -11.95
C ARG A 118 1.15 22.18 -11.12
N ARG A 119 1.89 23.08 -11.75
CA ARG A 119 2.77 24.06 -11.10
C ARG A 119 2.55 25.45 -11.70
N ARG A 120 2.45 26.47 -10.84
CA ARG A 120 2.29 27.89 -11.17
C ARG A 120 3.18 28.74 -10.27
N PHE A 121 3.51 29.95 -10.71
CA PHE A 121 4.25 30.92 -9.93
C PHE A 121 3.36 32.15 -9.74
N GLU A 122 3.09 32.51 -8.49
CA GLU A 122 2.18 33.60 -8.11
C GLU A 122 2.83 34.40 -6.97
N ASP A 123 3.00 35.71 -7.13
CA ASP A 123 3.50 36.63 -6.09
C ASP A 123 4.84 36.24 -5.42
N GLY A 124 5.71 35.52 -6.14
CA GLY A 124 6.99 35.02 -5.60
C GLY A 124 6.90 33.63 -4.95
N ASP A 125 5.70 33.07 -4.88
CA ASP A 125 5.44 31.70 -4.43
C ASP A 125 5.29 30.73 -5.60
N VAL A 126 5.49 29.46 -5.29
CA VAL A 126 5.22 28.31 -6.15
C VAL A 126 3.91 27.67 -5.66
N VAL A 127 2.89 27.67 -6.51
CA VAL A 127 1.60 27.00 -6.25
C VAL A 127 1.55 25.70 -7.03
N GLN A 128 1.40 24.58 -6.33
CA GLN A 128 1.40 23.24 -6.91
C GLN A 128 0.13 22.47 -6.54
N THR A 129 -0.54 21.91 -7.55
CA THR A 129 -1.52 20.85 -7.33
C THR A 129 -0.77 19.52 -7.36
N ILE A 130 -0.82 18.77 -6.26
CA ILE A 130 -0.09 17.52 -6.09
C ILE A 130 -1.05 16.39 -5.76
N ARG A 131 -0.68 15.17 -6.16
CA ARG A 131 -1.29 13.93 -5.68
C ARG A 131 -0.31 13.23 -4.76
N VAL A 132 -0.77 12.86 -3.57
CA VAL A 132 0.09 12.31 -2.52
C VAL A 132 -0.65 11.24 -1.71
N PRO A 133 0.01 10.14 -1.33
CA PRO A 133 -0.55 9.18 -0.37
C PRO A 133 -1.04 9.88 0.90
N GLU A 134 -2.27 9.62 1.32
CA GLU A 134 -2.88 10.29 2.47
C GLU A 134 -2.07 10.12 3.75
N ARG A 135 -1.45 8.96 3.93
CA ARG A 135 -0.56 8.67 5.07
C ARG A 135 0.63 9.64 5.17
N LEU A 136 1.10 10.18 4.04
CA LEU A 136 2.24 11.09 3.99
C LEU A 136 1.84 12.56 4.21
N LEU A 137 0.54 12.89 4.17
CA LEU A 137 0.08 14.28 4.40
C LEU A 137 0.50 14.80 5.78
N ALA A 138 0.50 13.94 6.81
CA ALA A 138 0.92 14.30 8.16
C ALA A 138 2.44 14.57 8.28
N GLU A 139 3.23 14.02 7.37
CA GLU A 139 4.69 14.18 7.32
C GLU A 139 5.13 15.37 6.47
N MET A 140 4.20 15.96 5.68
CA MET A 140 4.49 17.10 4.82
C MET A 140 4.99 18.29 5.67
N PRO A 141 6.14 18.90 5.32
CA PRO A 141 6.64 20.07 6.03
C PRO A 141 5.58 21.16 6.14
N ARG A 142 5.49 21.78 7.33
CA ARG A 142 4.45 22.79 7.62
C ARG A 142 4.51 23.93 6.61
N VAL A 143 3.39 24.15 5.96
CA VAL A 143 3.19 25.27 5.04
C VAL A 143 2.97 26.54 5.87
N ALA A 144 3.69 27.62 5.56
CA ALA A 144 3.64 28.86 6.32
C ALA A 144 2.23 29.48 6.34
N GLU A 145 1.42 29.26 5.30
CA GLU A 145 0.02 29.67 5.25
C GLU A 145 -0.77 28.81 4.24
N ARG A 146 -1.78 28.08 4.75
CA ARG A 146 -2.93 27.50 4.01
C ARG A 146 -2.61 26.49 2.90
N ALA A 147 -2.36 25.23 3.27
CA ALA A 147 -2.69 24.11 2.39
C ALA A 147 -4.22 23.94 2.37
N TYR A 148 -4.85 24.24 1.23
CA TYR A 148 -6.25 23.89 1.03
C TYR A 148 -6.30 22.47 0.47
N ALA A 149 -6.91 21.55 1.21
CA ALA A 149 -7.30 20.27 0.64
C ALA A 149 -8.31 20.56 -0.49
N VAL A 150 -7.99 20.12 -1.71
CA VAL A 150 -8.96 20.12 -2.79
C VAL A 150 -9.70 18.80 -2.67
N THR A 151 -10.92 18.83 -2.15
CA THR A 151 -11.80 17.66 -2.05
C THR A 151 -11.86 16.97 -3.44
N PRO A 152 -11.79 15.62 -3.50
CA PRO A 152 -11.60 14.92 -4.77
C PRO A 152 -12.76 15.19 -5.74
N SER A 153 -12.42 15.31 -7.02
CA SER A 153 -13.41 15.22 -8.10
C SER A 153 -13.84 13.76 -8.21
N VAL A 154 -15.08 13.51 -7.78
CA VAL A 154 -16.04 12.43 -8.10
C VAL A 154 -15.49 11.03 -8.37
#